data_AF-A0A067CF75-F1
#
_entry.id   AF-A0A067CF75-F1
#
_cell.length_a   1.000
_cell.length_b   1.000
_cell.length_c   1.000
_cell.angle_alpha   90.00
_cell.angle_beta   90.00
_cell.angle_gamma   90.00
#
_symmetry.space_group_name_H-M   'P 1'
#
loop_
_entity.id
_entity.type
_entity.pdbx_description
1 polymer ?
#
loop_
_entity_poly.entity_id
_entity_poly.type
_entity_poly.pdbx_seq_one_letter_code
_entity_poly.pdbx_strand_id
1 'polypeptide(L)'
;MVELWLVRHGATAWNAEGRWQGQTDVPLSAVGQAQALALGDHLRALHASQPFDAIVSSVCMNETASGGTTLTYMRSGVCVSAVDTVAHGLADVFVDIKCFGLGTGASSVKVTYLSADGVRRTVIANQTASPVAILACFVGGRAPQSDYPSYVMDMLAQGTQASIVMTKANGSEAIILNFIALLSLAGYGYFFLRISIYLYETAKWIRLLPESSQKKQLLYSVVNCSISSVIWSHYRTSMQFIGFLGFIAWHLGTSNSSCQWDQSIADVSVDAAYSCSIDSLGHLSSFTEVVRLFSYSWVFYALVFMDRMPGIAIYMPGYIVAALLLGFVPLSVLAIVVAEICKARLQSPALFLIHNQLFLVLLWLLVFYILRTPLLRPVHRLVELCLGLVGVKKQKLHIESPFYAMLGDHFWIESALHRDEEVMYVPLSVLMETRNLKLRNIYDHEYFTYGVFNKPDKTTARSDHPLWLHTQLEYYVRVHE
;
A
#
# COMPACT_ATOMS: atom_id res chain seq x y z
N MET A 1 -10.43 20.21 7.47
CA MET A 1 -11.85 20.45 7.11
C MET A 1 -11.92 21.88 6.65
N VAL A 2 -12.53 22.16 5.49
CA VAL A 2 -12.70 23.53 4.99
C VAL A 2 -14.18 23.84 5.07
N GLU A 3 -14.52 24.99 5.65
CA GLU A 3 -15.90 25.42 5.86
C GLU A 3 -16.15 26.71 5.08
N LEU A 4 -17.20 26.73 4.25
CA LEU A 4 -17.54 27.85 3.37
C LEU A 4 -18.91 28.40 3.74
N TRP A 5 -18.97 29.71 3.97
CA TRP A 5 -20.19 30.44 4.31
C TRP A 5 -20.58 31.37 3.16
N LEU A 6 -21.77 31.15 2.59
CA LEU A 6 -22.29 31.96 1.48
C LEU A 6 -23.37 32.90 2.01
N VAL A 7 -23.20 34.19 1.74
CA VAL A 7 -24.06 35.26 2.24
C VAL A 7 -24.64 36.04 1.06
N ARG A 8 -25.97 36.07 0.95
CA ARG A 8 -26.68 36.89 -0.05
C ARG A 8 -26.73 38.35 0.41
N HIS A 9 -26.68 39.30 -0.53
CA HIS A 9 -26.98 40.70 -0.26
C HIS A 9 -28.42 40.89 0.27
N GLY A 10 -28.66 41.97 1.02
CA GLY A 10 -30.01 42.31 1.51
C GLY A 10 -30.97 42.70 0.37
N ALA A 11 -32.26 42.79 0.66
CA ALA A 11 -33.27 43.18 -0.32
C ALA A 11 -33.02 44.57 -0.93
N THR A 12 -33.08 44.71 -2.25
CA THR A 12 -33.06 46.00 -2.95
C THR A 12 -34.47 46.48 -3.29
N ALA A 13 -34.62 47.74 -3.70
CA ALA A 13 -35.93 48.27 -4.10
C ALA A 13 -36.57 47.44 -5.23
N TRP A 14 -35.74 46.94 -6.16
CA TRP A 14 -36.21 46.14 -7.29
C TRP A 14 -36.62 44.72 -6.90
N ASN A 15 -36.11 44.18 -5.79
CA ASN A 15 -36.64 42.91 -5.25
C ASN A 15 -38.09 43.06 -4.79
N ALA A 16 -38.46 44.20 -4.21
CA ALA A 16 -39.84 44.48 -3.77
C ALA A 16 -40.77 44.74 -4.97
N GLU A 17 -40.24 45.28 -6.06
CA GLU A 17 -40.98 45.56 -7.32
C GLU A 17 -41.05 44.35 -8.27
N GLY A 18 -40.43 43.21 -7.91
CA GLY A 18 -40.36 42.04 -8.80
C GLY A 18 -39.54 42.27 -10.08
N ARG A 19 -38.66 43.27 -10.08
CA ARG A 19 -37.85 43.66 -11.23
C ARG A 19 -36.52 42.92 -11.25
N TRP A 20 -36.15 42.48 -12.44
CA TRP A 20 -34.87 41.83 -12.68
C TRP A 20 -33.74 42.87 -12.67
N GLN A 21 -32.69 42.63 -11.87
CA GLN A 21 -31.59 43.59 -11.64
C GLN A 21 -30.43 43.45 -12.62
N GLY A 22 -30.15 42.23 -13.08
CA GLY A 22 -28.97 41.95 -13.92
C GLY A 22 -27.68 42.46 -13.26
N GLN A 23 -26.86 43.18 -14.03
CA GLN A 23 -25.62 43.81 -13.57
C GLN A 23 -25.82 45.25 -13.05
N THR A 24 -27.07 45.69 -12.85
CA THR A 24 -27.38 47.07 -12.43
C THR A 24 -27.14 47.22 -10.92
N ASP A 25 -26.37 48.24 -10.54
CA ASP A 25 -26.07 48.55 -9.14
C ASP A 25 -27.26 49.23 -8.45
N VAL A 26 -28.20 48.40 -7.98
CA VAL A 26 -29.39 48.86 -7.26
C VAL A 26 -29.09 48.86 -5.76
N PRO A 27 -29.21 50.00 -5.07
CA PRO A 27 -28.92 50.06 -3.65
C PRO A 27 -29.86 49.18 -2.83
N LEU A 28 -29.37 48.73 -1.67
CA LEU A 28 -30.19 48.06 -0.67
C LEU A 28 -31.37 48.98 -0.28
N SER A 29 -32.56 48.39 -0.23
CA SER A 29 -33.73 49.03 0.36
C SER A 29 -33.50 49.22 1.87
N ALA A 30 -34.32 50.04 2.53
CA ALA A 30 -34.28 50.15 3.99
C ALA A 30 -34.41 48.79 4.69
N VAL A 31 -35.21 47.87 4.12
CA VAL A 31 -35.33 46.48 4.60
C VAL A 31 -34.03 45.69 4.38
N GLY A 32 -33.40 45.84 3.21
CA GLY A 32 -32.12 45.17 2.92
C GLY A 32 -30.97 45.67 3.77
N GLN A 33 -30.95 46.96 4.11
CA GLN A 33 -29.97 47.52 5.04
C GLN A 33 -30.15 46.95 6.44
N ALA A 34 -31.39 46.86 6.93
CA ALA A 34 -31.68 46.22 8.23
C ALA A 34 -31.29 44.72 8.25
N GLN A 35 -31.54 43.99 7.14
CA GLN A 35 -31.13 42.60 6.99
C GLN A 35 -29.59 42.44 7.02
N ALA A 36 -28.87 43.30 6.31
CA ALA A 36 -27.40 43.28 6.28
C ALA A 36 -26.79 43.59 7.66
N LEU A 37 -27.37 44.54 8.39
CA LEU A 37 -26.94 44.87 9.75
C LEU A 37 -27.16 43.70 10.73
N ALA A 38 -28.36 43.12 10.73
CA ALA A 38 -28.67 41.98 11.60
C ALA A 38 -27.78 40.76 11.31
N LEU A 39 -27.48 40.51 10.03
CA LEU A 39 -26.57 39.46 9.61
C LEU A 39 -25.12 39.75 10.02
N GLY A 40 -24.68 41.00 9.89
CA GLY A 40 -23.37 41.44 10.34
C GLY A 40 -23.18 41.22 11.85
N ASP A 41 -24.19 41.52 12.66
CA ASP A 41 -24.13 41.28 14.11
C ASP A 41 -24.09 39.78 14.44
N HIS A 42 -24.85 38.95 13.71
CA HIS A 42 -24.80 37.51 13.87
C HIS A 42 -23.44 36.91 13.51
N LEU A 43 -22.89 37.30 12.35
CA LEU A 43 -21.58 36.84 11.89
C LEU A 43 -20.45 37.32 12.80
N ARG A 44 -20.57 38.52 13.37
CA ARG A 44 -19.61 39.04 14.37
C ARG A 44 -19.61 38.19 15.64
N ALA A 45 -20.80 37.81 16.12
CA ALA A 45 -20.92 36.92 17.29
C ALA A 45 -20.33 35.53 17.00
N LEU A 46 -20.54 34.99 15.80
CA LEU A 46 -19.95 33.73 15.35
C LEU A 46 -18.43 33.81 15.19
N HIS A 47 -17.92 34.90 14.60
CA HIS A 47 -16.49 35.11 14.42
C HIS A 47 -15.72 35.09 15.76
N ALA A 48 -16.35 35.59 16.83
CA ALA A 48 -15.77 35.61 18.17
C ALA A 48 -15.58 34.20 18.77
N SER A 49 -16.41 33.22 18.39
CA SER A 49 -16.29 31.83 18.84
C SER A 49 -15.59 30.93 17.82
N GLN A 50 -15.69 31.25 16.52
CA GLN A 50 -15.09 30.55 15.41
C GLN A 50 -14.60 31.57 14.37
N PRO A 51 -13.30 31.93 14.37
CA PRO A 51 -12.79 32.98 13.50
C PRO A 51 -12.89 32.57 12.02
N PHE A 52 -13.21 33.55 11.18
CA PHE A 52 -13.21 33.45 9.73
C PHE A 52 -11.84 33.90 9.21
N ASP A 53 -11.20 33.06 8.41
CA ASP A 53 -9.86 33.35 7.87
C ASP A 53 -9.87 34.35 6.71
N ALA A 54 -10.98 34.43 5.98
CA ALA A 54 -11.13 35.33 4.84
C ALA A 54 -12.60 35.71 4.60
N ILE A 55 -12.81 36.93 4.10
CA ILE A 55 -14.11 37.43 3.62
C ILE A 55 -13.90 37.91 2.19
N VAL A 56 -14.77 37.45 1.28
CA VAL A 56 -14.77 37.86 -0.13
C VAL A 56 -16.13 38.47 -0.43
N SER A 57 -16.14 39.66 -1.03
CA SER A 57 -17.37 40.38 -1.38
C SER A 57 -17.20 41.15 -2.69
N SER A 58 -18.30 41.38 -3.39
CA SER A 58 -18.34 41.99 -4.71
C SER A 58 -18.40 43.53 -4.70
N VAL A 59 -17.90 44.20 -3.66
CA VAL A 59 -18.17 45.64 -3.35
C VAL A 59 -17.37 46.66 -4.18
N CYS A 60 -16.80 46.28 -5.30
CA CYS A 60 -15.98 47.20 -6.08
C CYS A 60 -16.84 48.03 -7.04
N MET A 61 -16.87 49.35 -6.81
CA MET A 61 -17.53 50.29 -7.72
C MET A 61 -16.94 50.18 -9.13
N ASN A 62 -17.82 50.12 -10.12
CA ASN A 62 -17.46 50.25 -11.52
C ASN A 62 -17.64 51.74 -11.90
N GLU A 63 -16.57 52.54 -11.95
CA GLU A 63 -16.64 53.92 -12.49
C GLU A 63 -16.93 53.95 -14.00
N THR A 64 -17.02 52.79 -14.66
CA THR A 64 -17.44 52.67 -16.06
C THR A 64 -18.62 51.72 -16.21
N ALA A 65 -19.81 52.22 -15.84
CA ALA A 65 -21.08 51.71 -16.35
C ALA A 65 -21.27 52.09 -17.83
N SER A 66 -20.29 51.76 -18.68
CA SER A 66 -20.37 51.90 -20.13
C SER A 66 -19.78 50.65 -20.78
N GLY A 67 -20.64 49.64 -20.98
CA GLY A 67 -20.53 48.61 -22.02
C GLY A 67 -19.24 47.78 -22.11
N GLY A 68 -18.40 47.75 -21.08
CA GLY A 68 -17.10 47.08 -21.09
C GLY A 68 -17.11 45.75 -20.33
N THR A 69 -16.66 44.70 -21.02
CA THR A 69 -16.38 43.35 -20.57
C THR A 69 -15.34 43.28 -19.45
N THR A 70 -15.66 43.71 -18.22
CA THR A 70 -14.72 43.61 -17.09
C THR A 70 -15.46 43.30 -15.78
N LEU A 71 -15.09 42.19 -15.13
CA LEU A 71 -15.58 41.77 -13.82
C LEU A 71 -14.64 42.29 -12.72
N THR A 72 -15.18 43.00 -11.73
CA THR A 72 -14.39 43.58 -10.62
C THR A 72 -14.84 43.01 -9.27
N TYR A 73 -13.90 42.56 -8.43
CA TYR A 73 -14.17 41.99 -7.10
C TYR A 73 -13.16 42.48 -6.04
N MET A 74 -13.54 42.41 -4.76
CA MET A 74 -12.71 42.91 -3.65
C MET A 74 -11.93 41.77 -2.99
N ARG A 75 -10.60 41.86 -2.97
CA ARG A 75 -9.68 40.91 -2.33
C ARG A 75 -8.79 41.64 -1.34
N SER A 76 -8.85 41.25 -0.06
CA SER A 76 -8.02 41.84 1.01
C SER A 76 -8.11 43.38 1.10
N GLY A 77 -9.29 43.93 0.82
CA GLY A 77 -9.53 45.39 0.82
C GLY A 77 -9.18 46.12 -0.47
N VAL A 78 -8.68 45.42 -1.50
CA VAL A 78 -8.27 46.01 -2.79
C VAL A 78 -9.18 45.49 -3.92
N CYS A 79 -9.57 46.37 -4.84
CA CYS A 79 -10.36 46.01 -6.02
C CYS A 79 -9.49 45.45 -7.14
N VAL A 80 -9.91 44.32 -7.70
CA VAL A 80 -9.23 43.61 -8.80
C VAL A 80 -10.21 43.45 -9.97
N SER A 81 -9.78 43.81 -11.18
CA SER A 81 -10.58 43.75 -12.42
C SER A 81 -10.05 42.72 -13.43
N ALA A 82 -10.92 41.96 -14.09
CA ALA A 82 -10.59 40.95 -15.10
C ALA A 82 -11.54 41.03 -16.32
N VAL A 83 -11.08 40.75 -17.54
CA VAL A 83 -11.89 40.91 -18.78
C VAL A 83 -12.93 39.78 -18.97
N ASP A 84 -14.19 40.14 -19.21
CA ASP A 84 -15.34 39.25 -19.41
C ASP A 84 -15.52 38.85 -20.88
N THR A 85 -15.11 37.66 -21.29
CA THR A 85 -15.01 37.31 -22.72
C THR A 85 -16.29 36.75 -23.35
N VAL A 86 -17.42 36.62 -22.63
CA VAL A 86 -18.58 35.87 -23.15
C VAL A 86 -19.92 36.39 -22.60
N ALA A 87 -20.69 37.13 -23.41
CA ALA A 87 -22.08 37.49 -23.09
C ALA A 87 -23.08 36.66 -23.93
N HIS A 88 -23.93 35.87 -23.26
CA HIS A 88 -25.02 35.08 -23.88
C HIS A 88 -26.41 35.43 -23.30
N GLY A 89 -27.47 35.05 -24.01
CA GLY A 89 -28.86 35.42 -23.73
C GLY A 89 -29.57 34.54 -22.69
N LEU A 90 -30.59 35.11 -22.07
CA LEU A 90 -31.39 34.59 -20.93
C LEU A 90 -32.10 33.23 -21.11
N ALA A 91 -32.01 32.58 -22.27
CA ALA A 91 -32.65 31.28 -22.52
C ALA A 91 -31.78 30.08 -22.07
N ASP A 92 -30.50 30.30 -21.77
CA ASP A 92 -29.51 29.23 -21.53
C ASP A 92 -29.30 28.91 -20.03
N VAL A 93 -30.17 29.39 -19.14
CA VAL A 93 -30.00 29.27 -17.67
C VAL A 93 -30.81 28.10 -17.10
N PHE A 94 -30.34 26.86 -17.25
CA PHE A 94 -30.84 25.73 -16.46
C PHE A 94 -29.72 24.72 -16.12
N VAL A 95 -29.64 24.32 -14.85
CA VAL A 95 -28.90 23.11 -14.44
C VAL A 95 -29.84 21.92 -14.64
N ASP A 96 -29.49 21.00 -15.54
CA ASP A 96 -30.30 19.80 -15.83
C ASP A 96 -30.38 18.90 -14.58
N ILE A 97 -31.57 18.41 -14.25
CA ILE A 97 -31.80 17.41 -13.18
C ILE A 97 -30.92 16.16 -13.36
N LYS A 98 -30.48 15.88 -14.61
CA LYS A 98 -29.51 14.84 -14.93
C LYS A 98 -28.15 15.01 -14.26
N CYS A 99 -27.74 16.22 -13.87
CA CYS A 99 -26.48 16.44 -13.14
C CYS A 99 -26.46 15.70 -11.78
N PHE A 100 -27.63 15.47 -11.17
CA PHE A 100 -27.73 14.68 -9.96
C PHE A 100 -27.60 13.17 -10.20
N GLY A 101 -27.63 12.71 -11.46
CA GLY A 101 -27.51 11.30 -11.83
C GLY A 101 -28.57 10.39 -11.20
N LEU A 102 -29.74 10.93 -10.88
CA LEU A 102 -30.80 10.23 -10.13
C LEU A 102 -31.19 8.91 -10.82
N GLY A 103 -31.07 7.81 -10.10
CA GLY A 103 -31.38 6.46 -10.56
C GLY A 103 -30.26 5.75 -11.33
N THR A 104 -29.13 6.42 -11.57
CA THR A 104 -27.99 5.88 -12.35
C THR A 104 -26.66 5.91 -11.62
N GLY A 105 -26.55 6.71 -10.55
CA GLY A 105 -25.32 6.81 -9.75
C GLY A 105 -25.28 5.88 -8.54
N ALA A 106 -24.10 5.78 -7.92
CA ALA A 106 -23.84 4.89 -6.76
C ALA A 106 -23.73 5.64 -5.41
N SER A 107 -23.96 6.96 -5.40
CA SER A 107 -23.86 7.80 -4.20
C SER A 107 -25.24 8.17 -3.64
N SER A 108 -25.25 8.91 -2.53
CA SER A 108 -26.45 9.51 -1.97
C SER A 108 -26.20 10.98 -1.62
N VAL A 109 -27.21 11.83 -1.84
CA VAL A 109 -27.20 13.25 -1.43
C VAL A 109 -28.19 13.44 -0.30
N LYS A 110 -27.73 14.03 0.81
CA LYS A 110 -28.56 14.43 1.94
C LYS A 110 -28.77 15.93 1.90
N VAL A 111 -30.03 16.35 1.80
CA VAL A 111 -30.43 17.75 1.86
C VAL A 111 -31.06 18.01 3.22
N THR A 112 -30.53 18.99 3.93
CA THR A 112 -31.11 19.50 5.17
C THR A 112 -31.58 20.92 4.93
N TYR A 113 -32.85 21.21 5.19
CA TYR A 113 -33.42 22.54 5.04
C TYR A 113 -34.23 22.94 6.27
N LEU A 114 -34.38 24.25 6.49
CA LEU A 114 -35.32 24.79 7.46
C LEU A 114 -36.60 25.14 6.71
N SER A 115 -37.74 24.54 7.07
CA SER A 115 -39.02 24.96 6.50
C SER A 115 -39.44 26.32 7.08
N ALA A 116 -40.39 26.99 6.42
CA ALA A 116 -40.86 28.34 6.80
C ALA A 116 -41.45 28.40 8.22
N ASP A 117 -41.85 27.26 8.78
CA ASP A 117 -42.29 27.07 10.17
C ASP A 117 -41.11 26.98 11.18
N GLY A 118 -39.86 27.14 10.71
CA GLY A 118 -38.66 27.05 11.52
C GLY A 118 -38.20 25.61 11.81
N VAL A 119 -38.87 24.59 11.28
CA VAL A 119 -38.54 23.19 11.54
C VAL A 119 -37.44 22.71 10.60
N ARG A 120 -36.38 22.11 11.15
CA ARG A 120 -35.31 21.49 10.35
C ARG A 120 -35.80 20.15 9.81
N ARG A 121 -35.83 20.01 8.49
CA ARG A 121 -36.17 18.77 7.77
C ARG A 121 -34.97 18.23 7.01
N THR A 122 -34.87 16.91 6.91
CA THR A 122 -33.79 16.22 6.22
C THR A 122 -34.36 15.22 5.23
N VAL A 123 -33.89 15.24 3.99
CA VAL A 123 -34.27 14.30 2.92
C VAL A 123 -33.01 13.71 2.32
N ILE A 124 -33.00 12.39 2.09
CA ILE A 124 -31.89 11.68 1.47
C ILE A 124 -32.35 11.12 0.13
N ALA A 125 -31.70 11.55 -0.95
CA ALA A 125 -31.85 10.95 -2.27
C ALA A 125 -30.74 9.92 -2.48
N ASN A 126 -31.11 8.67 -2.76
CA ASN A 126 -30.18 7.58 -3.07
C ASN A 126 -30.02 7.42 -4.58
N GLN A 127 -28.96 6.72 -5.01
CA GLN A 127 -28.63 6.48 -6.42
C GLN A 127 -28.35 7.76 -7.21
N THR A 128 -27.60 8.68 -6.59
CA THR A 128 -27.15 9.92 -7.21
C THR A 128 -25.73 9.77 -7.76
N ALA A 129 -25.32 10.67 -8.66
CA ALA A 129 -23.92 10.88 -9.02
C ALA A 129 -23.08 11.26 -7.78
N SER A 130 -21.76 11.13 -7.87
CA SER A 130 -20.88 11.46 -6.74
C SER A 130 -20.93 12.96 -6.45
N PRO A 131 -20.74 13.40 -5.19
CA PRO A 131 -20.80 14.83 -4.85
C PRO A 131 -19.84 15.70 -5.67
N VAL A 132 -18.69 15.15 -6.07
CA VAL A 132 -17.71 15.82 -6.94
C VAL A 132 -18.19 15.84 -8.39
N ALA A 133 -18.85 14.80 -8.89
CA ALA A 133 -19.43 14.78 -10.23
C ALA A 133 -20.65 15.72 -10.35
N ILE A 134 -21.48 15.78 -9.31
CA ILE A 134 -22.58 16.73 -9.19
C ILE A 134 -22.01 18.16 -9.17
N LEU A 135 -21.02 18.42 -8.32
CA LEU A 135 -20.35 19.73 -8.26
C LEU A 135 -19.64 20.06 -9.57
N ALA A 136 -18.98 19.12 -10.25
CA ALA A 136 -18.33 19.36 -11.54
C ALA A 136 -19.35 19.60 -12.65
N CYS A 137 -20.50 18.90 -12.63
CA CYS A 137 -21.62 19.16 -13.54
C CYS A 137 -22.24 20.54 -13.29
N PHE A 138 -22.28 20.98 -12.03
CA PHE A 138 -22.70 22.33 -11.67
C PHE A 138 -21.66 23.37 -12.10
N VAL A 139 -20.41 23.25 -11.63
CA VAL A 139 -19.34 24.24 -11.80
C VAL A 139 -18.85 24.33 -13.25
N GLY A 140 -18.93 23.24 -14.03
CA GLY A 140 -18.34 23.17 -15.35
C GLY A 140 -19.17 22.42 -16.38
N GLY A 141 -20.51 22.53 -16.36
CA GLY A 141 -21.43 21.73 -17.18
C GLY A 141 -20.99 21.48 -18.61
N ARG A 142 -20.23 20.39 -18.84
CA ARG A 142 -20.08 19.76 -20.14
C ARG A 142 -20.92 18.50 -20.11
N ALA A 143 -22.07 18.53 -20.79
CA ALA A 143 -22.53 17.30 -21.43
C ALA A 143 -21.50 16.92 -22.51
N PRO A 144 -21.30 15.63 -22.84
CA PRO A 144 -20.29 15.20 -23.81
C PRO A 144 -20.45 15.76 -25.24
N GLN A 145 -21.47 16.60 -25.51
CA GLN A 145 -21.81 17.09 -26.84
C GLN A 145 -22.26 18.57 -26.89
N SER A 146 -21.81 19.44 -25.97
CA SER A 146 -22.04 20.89 -26.13
C SER A 146 -20.94 21.76 -25.51
N ASP A 147 -20.66 22.91 -26.13
CA ASP A 147 -19.43 23.70 -25.99
C ASP A 147 -19.44 24.84 -24.92
N TYR A 148 -20.34 24.87 -23.92
CA TYR A 148 -20.43 26.03 -23.00
C TYR A 148 -20.55 25.68 -21.50
N PRO A 149 -19.91 26.44 -20.58
CA PRO A 149 -19.97 26.22 -19.12
C PRO A 149 -21.23 26.84 -18.46
N SER A 150 -21.64 26.31 -17.31
CA SER A 150 -22.84 26.72 -16.56
C SER A 150 -22.60 27.78 -15.47
N TYR A 151 -23.42 28.83 -15.45
CA TYR A 151 -23.40 29.98 -14.52
C TYR A 151 -23.99 29.67 -13.12
N VAL A 152 -23.34 28.81 -12.35
CA VAL A 152 -23.76 28.44 -10.97
C VAL A 152 -23.92 29.64 -10.03
N MET A 153 -23.10 30.68 -10.21
CA MET A 153 -23.22 31.91 -9.41
C MET A 153 -24.58 32.60 -9.60
N ASP A 154 -25.16 32.53 -10.80
CA ASP A 154 -26.48 33.11 -11.08
C ASP A 154 -27.62 32.22 -10.55
N MET A 155 -27.41 30.90 -10.48
CA MET A 155 -28.39 29.99 -9.86
C MET A 155 -28.45 30.16 -8.33
N LEU A 156 -27.31 30.42 -7.70
CA LEU A 156 -27.24 30.76 -6.26
C LEU A 156 -27.79 32.17 -5.96
N ALA A 157 -27.96 33.03 -6.96
CA ALA A 157 -28.49 34.39 -6.82
C ALA A 157 -30.03 34.45 -6.71
N GLN A 158 -30.77 33.36 -7.00
CA GLN A 158 -32.24 33.40 -7.09
C GLN A 158 -33.03 33.13 -5.80
N GLY A 159 -32.39 33.01 -4.63
CA GLY A 159 -33.13 32.79 -3.38
C GLY A 159 -32.31 32.93 -2.09
N THR A 160 -32.96 33.22 -0.97
CA THR A 160 -32.29 33.30 0.34
C THR A 160 -32.07 31.91 0.93
N GLN A 161 -30.79 31.56 1.04
CA GLN A 161 -30.18 30.42 1.76
C GLN A 161 -30.05 29.11 0.96
N ALA A 162 -28.81 28.84 0.54
CA ALA A 162 -28.33 27.49 0.27
C ALA A 162 -26.96 27.31 0.95
N SER A 163 -26.84 26.30 1.81
CA SER A 163 -25.56 25.87 2.39
C SER A 163 -25.23 24.51 1.76
N ILE A 164 -24.10 24.43 1.06
CA ILE A 164 -23.57 23.18 0.52
C ILE A 164 -22.43 22.76 1.45
N VAL A 165 -22.68 21.76 2.29
CA VAL A 165 -21.64 21.14 3.13
C VAL A 165 -21.09 19.93 2.39
N MET A 166 -19.84 20.01 1.96
CA MET A 166 -19.15 18.92 1.26
C MET A 166 -18.14 18.26 2.19
N THR A 167 -18.39 17.00 2.55
CA THR A 167 -17.42 16.18 3.30
C THR A 167 -16.64 15.31 2.33
N LYS A 168 -15.37 15.68 2.08
CA LYS A 168 -14.40 14.82 1.40
C LYS A 168 -13.69 13.96 2.42
N ALA A 169 -13.96 12.66 2.41
CA ALA A 169 -13.11 11.69 3.08
C ALA A 169 -12.03 11.25 2.08
N ASN A 170 -10.74 11.42 2.40
CA ASN A 170 -9.60 10.83 1.68
C ASN A 170 -9.53 9.30 1.86
N GLY A 171 -10.69 8.63 1.81
CA GLY A 171 -10.88 7.31 2.41
C GLY A 171 -10.20 6.16 1.68
N SER A 172 -10.16 6.13 0.34
CA SER A 172 -9.83 4.88 -0.36
C SER A 172 -8.38 4.42 -0.14
N GLU A 173 -7.38 5.27 -0.39
CA GLU A 173 -5.97 4.84 -0.36
C GLU A 173 -5.46 4.56 1.06
N ALA A 174 -5.81 5.42 2.02
CA ALA A 174 -5.42 5.23 3.41
C ALA A 174 -6.11 4.00 4.05
N ILE A 175 -7.37 3.72 3.71
CA ILE A 175 -8.06 2.52 4.17
C ILE A 175 -7.42 1.27 3.58
N ILE A 176 -7.07 1.27 2.29
CA ILE A 176 -6.39 0.13 1.64
C ILE A 176 -5.03 -0.13 2.29
N LEU A 177 -4.22 0.91 2.53
CA LEU A 177 -2.92 0.77 3.19
C LEU A 177 -3.04 0.20 4.61
N ASN A 178 -3.98 0.74 5.40
CA ASN A 178 -4.26 0.24 6.74
C ASN A 178 -4.76 -1.20 6.73
N PHE A 179 -5.58 -1.57 5.75
CA PHE A 179 -6.07 -2.94 5.58
C PHE A 179 -4.94 -3.92 5.24
N ILE A 180 -4.06 -3.57 4.30
CA ILE A 180 -2.89 -4.40 3.93
C ILE A 180 -1.95 -4.54 5.14
N ALA A 181 -1.69 -3.45 5.87
CA ALA A 181 -0.86 -3.48 7.07
C ALA A 181 -1.46 -4.38 8.17
N LEU A 182 -2.77 -4.30 8.39
CA LEU A 182 -3.49 -5.13 9.36
C LEU A 182 -3.45 -6.62 8.97
N LEU A 183 -3.68 -6.94 7.70
CA LEU A 183 -3.60 -8.31 7.19
C LEU A 183 -2.18 -8.87 7.35
N SER A 184 -1.16 -8.04 7.06
CA SER A 184 0.24 -8.41 7.28
C SER A 184 0.53 -8.68 8.76
N LEU A 185 0.06 -7.81 9.67
CA LEU A 185 0.25 -7.97 11.11
C LEU A 185 -0.42 -9.23 11.65
N ALA A 186 -1.68 -9.50 11.25
CA ALA A 186 -2.40 -10.71 11.61
C ALA A 186 -1.67 -11.96 11.11
N GLY A 187 -1.15 -11.91 9.88
CA GLY A 187 -0.30 -12.95 9.30
C GLY A 187 0.95 -13.23 10.14
N TYR A 188 1.70 -12.20 10.50
CA TYR A 188 2.89 -12.37 11.36
C TYR A 188 2.54 -12.92 12.75
N GLY A 189 1.42 -12.49 13.34
CA GLY A 189 0.91 -13.06 14.60
C GLY A 189 0.59 -14.55 14.49
N TYR A 190 -0.06 -14.96 13.39
CA TYR A 190 -0.30 -16.38 13.11
C TYR A 190 1.01 -17.17 12.99
N PHE A 191 2.00 -16.66 12.26
CA PHE A 191 3.28 -17.36 12.10
C PHE A 191 4.09 -17.44 13.39
N PHE A 192 4.03 -16.40 14.22
CA PHE A 192 4.62 -16.45 15.56
C PHE A 192 4.03 -17.60 16.38
N LEU A 193 2.70 -17.75 16.38
CA LEU A 193 2.04 -18.87 17.06
C LEU A 193 2.46 -20.23 16.48
N ARG A 194 2.58 -20.36 15.15
CA ARG A 194 3.04 -21.61 14.51
C ARG A 194 4.49 -21.94 14.86
N ILE A 195 5.37 -20.93 14.92
CA ILE A 195 6.76 -21.09 15.41
C ILE A 195 6.74 -21.61 16.85
N SER A 196 5.95 -21.01 17.74
CA SER A 196 5.85 -21.44 19.13
C SER A 196 5.37 -22.87 19.28
N ILE A 197 4.33 -23.28 18.53
CA ILE A 197 3.82 -24.66 18.54
C ILE A 197 4.87 -25.64 18.03
N TYR A 198 5.52 -25.33 16.90
CA TYR A 198 6.56 -26.18 16.32
C TYR A 198 7.73 -26.39 17.29
N LEU A 199 8.17 -25.33 17.96
CA LEU A 199 9.22 -25.41 18.97
C LEU A 199 8.82 -26.26 20.17
N TYR A 200 7.57 -26.11 20.64
CA TYR A 200 7.04 -26.91 21.73
C TYR A 200 6.98 -28.39 21.38
N GLU A 201 6.45 -28.76 20.20
CA GLU A 201 6.36 -30.14 19.75
C GLU A 201 7.75 -30.77 19.57
N THR A 202 8.68 -30.04 18.97
CA THR A 202 10.05 -30.50 18.76
C THR A 202 10.77 -30.71 20.10
N ALA A 203 10.62 -29.77 21.05
CA ALA A 203 11.18 -29.91 22.39
C ALA A 203 10.56 -31.09 23.16
N LYS A 204 9.25 -31.32 23.03
CA LYS A 204 8.57 -32.47 23.64
C LYS A 204 9.06 -33.79 23.04
N TRP A 205 9.23 -33.87 21.73
CA TRP A 205 9.77 -35.04 21.04
C TRP A 205 11.18 -35.38 21.53
N ILE A 206 12.09 -34.41 21.60
CA ILE A 206 13.46 -34.63 22.10
C ILE A 206 13.48 -35.10 23.55
N ARG A 207 12.63 -34.54 24.42
CA ARG A 207 12.56 -34.92 25.85
C ARG A 207 12.15 -36.37 26.06
N LEU A 208 11.33 -36.93 25.16
CA LEU A 208 10.85 -38.31 25.24
C LEU A 208 11.88 -39.34 24.73
N LEU A 209 12.96 -38.91 24.07
CA LEU A 209 13.99 -39.82 23.55
C LEU A 209 14.93 -40.31 24.67
N PRO A 210 15.29 -41.61 24.68
CA PRO A 210 16.24 -42.17 25.65
C PRO A 210 17.65 -41.58 25.46
N GLU A 211 18.39 -41.44 26.56
CA GLU A 211 19.78 -40.96 26.54
C GLU A 211 20.68 -41.88 25.71
N SER A 212 21.32 -41.32 24.68
CA SER A 212 22.20 -42.02 23.73
C SER A 212 23.12 -41.03 23.02
N SER A 213 24.19 -41.52 22.37
CA SER A 213 25.03 -40.70 21.50
C SER A 213 24.23 -40.08 20.35
N GLN A 214 23.29 -40.84 19.76
CA GLN A 214 22.38 -40.38 18.71
C GLN A 214 21.49 -39.23 19.18
N LYS A 215 21.00 -39.24 20.43
CA LYS A 215 20.23 -38.13 21.01
C LYS A 215 21.00 -36.81 21.01
N LYS A 216 22.32 -36.84 21.27
CA LYS A 216 23.17 -35.64 21.24
C LYS A 216 23.29 -35.06 19.83
N GLN A 217 23.46 -35.91 18.81
CA GLN A 217 23.50 -35.48 17.41
C GLN A 217 22.16 -34.92 16.92
N LEU A 218 21.05 -35.57 17.31
CA LEU A 218 19.69 -35.07 17.02
C LEU A 218 19.46 -33.69 17.65
N LEU A 219 19.83 -33.52 18.92
CA LEU A 219 19.72 -32.23 19.62
C LEU A 219 20.54 -31.14 18.93
N TYR A 220 21.79 -31.45 18.55
CA TYR A 220 22.63 -30.52 17.80
C TYR A 220 21.95 -30.07 16.50
N SER A 221 21.44 -31.01 15.72
CA SER A 221 20.78 -30.73 14.44
C SER A 221 19.54 -29.85 14.60
N VAL A 222 18.74 -30.08 15.65
CA VAL A 222 17.54 -29.29 15.95
C VAL A 222 17.91 -27.87 16.37
N VAL A 223 18.94 -27.71 17.21
CA VAL A 223 19.39 -26.38 17.69
C VAL A 223 20.02 -25.58 16.55
N ASN A 224 20.73 -26.25 15.65
CA ASN A 224 21.40 -25.62 14.51
C ASN A 224 20.46 -25.33 13.32
N CYS A 225 19.26 -25.92 13.33
CA CYS A 225 18.26 -25.72 12.29
C CYS A 225 17.66 -24.31 12.37
N SER A 226 17.53 -23.63 11.22
CA SER A 226 16.92 -22.30 11.16
C SER A 226 15.39 -22.40 11.25
N ILE A 227 14.85 -22.14 12.45
CA ILE A 227 13.40 -22.19 12.72
C ILE A 227 12.60 -21.30 11.75
N SER A 228 13.13 -20.12 11.43
CA SER A 228 12.50 -19.21 10.46
C SER A 228 12.43 -19.82 9.07
N SER A 229 13.48 -20.50 8.61
CA SER A 229 13.53 -21.17 7.30
C SER A 229 12.59 -22.39 7.25
N VAL A 230 12.52 -23.15 8.35
CA VAL A 230 11.57 -24.26 8.50
C VAL A 230 10.14 -23.77 8.32
N ILE A 231 9.73 -22.75 9.06
CA ILE A 231 8.36 -22.24 9.02
C ILE A 231 8.07 -21.58 7.67
N TRP A 232 9.02 -20.85 7.10
CA TRP A 232 8.90 -20.29 5.76
C TRP A 232 8.61 -21.38 4.72
N SER A 233 9.35 -22.49 4.76
CA SER A 233 9.16 -23.61 3.84
C SER A 233 7.83 -24.36 4.06
N HIS A 234 7.44 -24.58 5.33
CA HIS A 234 6.20 -25.29 5.66
C HIS A 234 4.93 -24.53 5.22
N TYR A 235 4.91 -23.21 5.35
CA TYR A 235 3.77 -22.34 4.99
C TYR A 235 4.07 -21.45 3.80
N ARG A 236 4.91 -21.92 2.87
CA ARG A 236 5.46 -21.15 1.76
C ARG A 236 4.44 -20.26 1.04
N THR A 237 3.29 -20.80 0.65
CA THR A 237 2.27 -20.04 -0.08
C THR A 237 1.74 -18.85 0.72
N SER A 238 1.40 -19.07 1.99
CA SER A 238 0.89 -18.02 2.88
C SER A 238 1.98 -17.00 3.24
N MET A 239 3.20 -17.46 3.50
CA MET A 239 4.36 -16.62 3.78
C MET A 239 4.73 -15.73 2.60
N GLN A 240 4.71 -16.28 1.40
CA GLN A 240 4.95 -15.51 0.18
C GLN A 240 3.90 -14.43 -0.02
N PHE A 241 2.62 -14.75 0.21
CA PHE A 241 1.53 -13.79 0.06
C PHE A 241 1.61 -12.67 1.11
N ILE A 242 1.70 -13.02 2.39
CA ILE A 242 1.76 -12.05 3.50
C ILE A 242 3.05 -11.23 3.43
N GLY A 243 4.18 -11.88 3.16
CA GLY A 243 5.48 -11.21 2.99
C GLY A 243 5.46 -10.24 1.81
N PHE A 244 4.87 -10.62 0.67
CA PHE A 244 4.75 -9.74 -0.48
C PHE A 244 3.83 -8.54 -0.20
N LEU A 245 2.68 -8.76 0.44
CA LEU A 245 1.78 -7.66 0.82
C LEU A 245 2.44 -6.68 1.78
N GLY A 246 3.12 -7.18 2.82
CA GLY A 246 3.89 -6.34 3.74
C GLY A 246 5.01 -5.58 3.03
N PHE A 247 5.69 -6.24 2.10
CA PHE A 247 6.74 -5.62 1.27
C PHE A 247 6.21 -4.48 0.40
N ILE A 248 5.06 -4.68 -0.26
CA ILE A 248 4.41 -3.61 -1.05
C ILE A 248 3.97 -2.46 -0.16
N ALA A 249 3.36 -2.74 1.00
CA ALA A 249 2.97 -1.71 1.96
C ALA A 249 4.17 -0.91 2.48
N TRP A 250 5.30 -1.58 2.71
CA TRP A 250 6.56 -0.92 3.05
C TRP A 250 6.99 0.04 1.94
N HIS A 251 7.13 -0.45 0.70
CA HIS A 251 7.62 0.40 -0.39
C HIS A 251 6.69 1.58 -0.71
N LEU A 252 5.37 1.38 -0.64
CA LEU A 252 4.39 2.46 -0.78
C LEU A 252 4.58 3.52 0.31
N GLY A 253 4.77 3.08 1.56
CA GLY A 253 4.98 3.98 2.69
C GLY A 253 6.31 4.74 2.62
N THR A 254 7.41 4.06 2.26
CA THR A 254 8.74 4.69 2.20
C THR A 254 8.85 5.65 1.04
N SER A 255 8.32 5.30 -0.13
CA SER A 255 8.35 6.16 -1.31
C SER A 255 7.29 7.27 -1.29
N ASN A 256 6.49 7.34 -0.23
CA ASN A 256 5.35 8.24 -0.09
C ASN A 256 4.47 8.29 -1.36
N SER A 257 4.29 7.12 -1.99
CA SER A 257 3.64 6.97 -3.30
C SER A 257 2.11 7.05 -3.16
N SER A 258 1.66 8.22 -2.70
CA SER A 258 0.27 8.59 -2.51
C SER A 258 -0.10 9.70 -3.48
N CYS A 259 -1.34 9.65 -3.94
CA CYS A 259 -1.86 10.65 -4.86
C CYS A 259 -2.95 11.44 -4.13
N GLN A 260 -2.74 12.74 -4.01
CA GLN A 260 -3.69 13.62 -3.34
C GLN A 260 -3.99 14.85 -4.21
N TRP A 261 -5.18 15.37 -4.00
CA TRP A 261 -5.50 16.71 -4.48
C TRP A 261 -4.64 17.69 -3.68
N ASP A 262 -4.13 18.72 -4.35
CA ASP A 262 -3.36 19.77 -3.69
C ASP A 262 -4.11 20.29 -2.44
N GLN A 263 -3.39 20.35 -1.32
CA GLN A 263 -3.95 20.75 -0.02
C GLN A 263 -4.21 22.26 0.02
N SER A 264 -3.59 23.05 -0.86
CA SER A 264 -3.74 24.49 -0.94
C SER A 264 -4.00 24.96 -2.37
N ILE A 265 -5.26 25.11 -2.74
CA ILE A 265 -5.63 25.90 -3.91
C ILE A 265 -5.66 27.36 -3.46
N ALA A 266 -4.51 28.04 -3.54
CA ALA A 266 -4.41 29.46 -3.19
C ALA A 266 -5.13 30.38 -4.22
N ASP A 267 -5.42 29.83 -5.40
CA ASP A 267 -6.04 30.50 -6.53
C ASP A 267 -7.10 29.60 -7.18
N VAL A 268 -8.36 30.02 -7.11
CA VAL A 268 -9.52 29.26 -7.62
C VAL A 268 -9.56 29.22 -9.16
N SER A 269 -8.74 30.04 -9.84
CA SER A 269 -8.60 29.99 -11.30
C SER A 269 -7.73 28.82 -11.78
N VAL A 270 -7.02 28.16 -10.88
CA VAL A 270 -6.21 26.97 -11.19
C VAL A 270 -7.05 25.73 -10.95
N ASP A 271 -7.24 24.93 -12.01
CA ASP A 271 -7.89 23.63 -11.90
C ASP A 271 -7.18 22.79 -10.82
N ALA A 272 -7.98 22.21 -9.93
CA ALA A 272 -7.45 21.32 -8.91
C ALA A 272 -6.63 20.21 -9.60
N ALA A 273 -5.33 20.13 -9.29
CA ALA A 273 -4.47 19.10 -9.84
C ALA A 273 -4.44 17.91 -8.88
N TYR A 274 -4.80 16.72 -9.39
CA TYR A 274 -4.55 15.48 -8.69
C TYR A 274 -3.07 15.12 -8.87
N SER A 275 -2.25 15.42 -7.86
CA SER A 275 -0.81 15.25 -7.92
C SER A 275 -0.38 14.01 -7.14
N CYS A 276 0.53 13.25 -7.74
CA CYS A 276 1.17 12.11 -7.11
C CYS A 276 2.63 12.49 -6.83
N SER A 277 3.05 12.43 -5.58
CA SER A 277 4.46 12.54 -5.21
C SER A 277 5.06 11.15 -5.06
N ILE A 278 6.28 10.95 -5.56
CA ILE A 278 7.05 9.73 -5.32
C ILE A 278 8.47 10.15 -4.92
N ASP A 279 8.87 9.75 -3.72
CA ASP A 279 10.23 9.90 -3.21
C ASP A 279 11.03 8.61 -3.48
N SER A 280 11.98 8.68 -4.41
CA SER A 280 12.80 7.52 -4.78
C SER A 280 13.88 7.17 -3.76
N LEU A 281 14.21 8.08 -2.84
CA LEU A 281 15.20 7.86 -1.79
C LEU A 281 14.54 7.78 -0.40
N GLY A 282 13.21 7.68 -0.34
CA GLY A 282 12.47 7.72 0.92
C GLY A 282 12.83 6.61 1.90
N HIS A 283 13.27 5.43 1.43
CA HIS A 283 13.79 4.35 2.29
C HIS A 283 15.16 4.66 2.93
N LEU A 284 15.84 5.72 2.49
CA LEU A 284 17.10 6.22 3.04
C LEU A 284 16.92 7.58 3.75
N SER A 285 15.69 8.10 3.83
CA SER A 285 15.39 9.44 4.36
C SER A 285 15.68 9.59 5.86
N SER A 286 15.63 8.50 6.62
CA SER A 286 15.82 8.52 8.07
C SER A 286 16.39 7.21 8.59
N PHE A 287 16.98 7.25 9.79
CA PHE A 287 17.48 6.05 10.47
C PHE A 287 16.39 4.97 10.63
N THR A 288 15.16 5.39 10.95
CA THR A 288 14.01 4.48 11.06
C THR A 288 13.70 3.79 9.75
N GLU A 289 13.78 4.49 8.62
CA GLU A 289 13.56 3.89 7.30
C GLU A 289 14.69 2.94 6.89
N VAL A 290 15.94 3.22 7.28
CA VAL A 290 17.07 2.29 7.07
C VAL A 290 16.90 1.01 7.89
N VAL A 291 16.40 1.10 9.14
CA VAL A 291 16.07 -0.09 9.94
C VAL A 291 14.94 -0.90 9.30
N ARG A 292 13.92 -0.22 8.76
CA ARG A 292 12.83 -0.89 8.01
C ARG A 292 13.36 -1.55 6.74
N LEU A 293 14.24 -0.89 5.99
CA LEU A 293 14.90 -1.44 4.81
C LEU A 293 15.67 -2.72 5.17
N PHE A 294 16.42 -2.73 6.28
CA PHE A 294 17.11 -3.94 6.73
C PHE A 294 16.13 -5.09 7.00
N SER A 295 15.02 -4.81 7.71
CA SER A 295 13.98 -5.81 7.97
C SER A 295 13.34 -6.35 6.68
N TYR A 296 12.92 -5.47 5.77
CA TYR A 296 12.30 -5.86 4.51
C TYR A 296 13.28 -6.44 3.48
N SER A 297 14.59 -6.19 3.64
CA SER A 297 15.62 -6.85 2.83
C SER A 297 15.68 -8.35 3.08
N TRP A 298 15.42 -8.78 4.32
CA TRP A 298 15.29 -10.19 4.62
C TRP A 298 14.03 -10.79 3.99
N VAL A 299 12.89 -10.08 4.06
CA VAL A 299 11.65 -10.52 3.40
C VAL A 299 11.84 -10.65 1.89
N PHE A 300 12.50 -9.68 1.27
CA PHE A 300 12.86 -9.71 -0.14
C PHE A 300 13.75 -10.92 -0.48
N TYR A 301 14.81 -11.17 0.31
CA TYR A 301 15.66 -12.34 0.17
C TYR A 301 14.86 -13.66 0.28
N ALA A 302 13.95 -13.73 1.25
CA ALA A 302 13.09 -14.89 1.48
C ALA A 302 12.12 -15.15 0.32
N LEU A 303 11.52 -14.10 -0.23
CA LEU A 303 10.59 -14.17 -1.37
C LEU A 303 11.28 -14.63 -2.65
N VAL A 304 12.52 -14.19 -2.89
CA VAL A 304 13.17 -14.39 -4.18
C VAL A 304 14.10 -15.60 -4.19
N PHE A 305 14.92 -15.82 -3.15
CA PHE A 305 16.08 -16.72 -3.20
C PHE A 305 16.07 -17.88 -2.20
N MET A 306 15.38 -17.76 -1.06
CA MET A 306 15.47 -18.75 0.03
C MET A 306 15.07 -20.17 -0.40
N ASP A 307 14.12 -20.31 -1.32
CA ASP A 307 13.70 -21.61 -1.87
C ASP A 307 14.73 -22.28 -2.77
N ARG A 308 15.79 -21.57 -3.18
CA ARG A 308 16.88 -22.08 -4.04
C ARG A 308 18.19 -22.28 -3.28
N MET A 309 18.20 -22.05 -1.97
CA MET A 309 19.39 -22.13 -1.14
C MET A 309 19.16 -23.01 0.10
N PRO A 310 18.79 -24.30 -0.07
CA PRO A 310 18.55 -25.19 1.06
C PRO A 310 19.81 -25.32 1.92
N GLY A 311 19.65 -25.24 3.24
CA GLY A 311 20.75 -25.33 4.21
C GLY A 311 21.59 -24.06 4.40
N ILE A 312 21.37 -23.00 3.63
CA ILE A 312 22.17 -21.76 3.75
C ILE A 312 22.06 -21.11 5.13
N ALA A 313 20.94 -21.32 5.82
CA ALA A 313 20.64 -20.70 7.10
C ALA A 313 21.25 -21.43 8.31
N ILE A 314 21.90 -22.58 8.09
CA ILE A 314 22.52 -23.39 9.16
C ILE A 314 23.85 -22.77 9.59
N TYR A 315 24.66 -22.34 8.62
CA TYR A 315 25.96 -21.71 8.89
C TYR A 315 25.83 -20.19 8.87
N MET A 316 25.82 -19.58 10.06
CA MET A 316 25.55 -18.15 10.26
C MET A 316 26.37 -17.19 9.38
N PRO A 317 27.70 -17.34 9.23
CA PRO A 317 28.48 -16.45 8.36
C PRO A 317 28.00 -16.46 6.91
N GLY A 318 27.71 -17.65 6.37
CA GLY A 318 27.17 -17.79 5.02
C GLY A 318 25.79 -17.18 4.87
N TYR A 319 24.92 -17.42 5.84
CA TYR A 319 23.58 -16.85 5.87
C TYR A 319 23.59 -15.32 5.87
N ILE A 320 24.46 -14.69 6.67
CA ILE A 320 24.61 -13.23 6.71
C ILE A 320 25.07 -12.70 5.36
N VAL A 321 26.09 -13.32 4.75
CA VAL A 321 26.59 -12.91 3.42
C VAL A 321 25.51 -13.05 2.36
N ALA A 322 24.76 -14.16 2.35
CA ALA A 322 23.65 -14.37 1.42
C ALA A 322 22.56 -13.31 1.61
N ALA A 323 22.10 -13.07 2.84
CA ALA A 323 21.06 -12.09 3.14
C ALA A 323 21.49 -10.64 2.79
N LEU A 324 22.77 -10.30 2.94
CA LEU A 324 23.30 -8.99 2.57
C LEU A 324 23.42 -8.82 1.04
N LEU A 325 24.08 -9.76 0.36
CA LEU A 325 24.38 -9.64 -1.07
C LEU A 325 23.19 -9.93 -1.97
N LEU A 326 22.27 -10.81 -1.56
CA LEU A 326 21.05 -11.12 -2.31
C LEU A 326 19.81 -10.43 -1.76
N GLY A 327 19.87 -9.86 -0.56
CA GLY A 327 18.76 -9.12 0.05
C GLY A 327 19.00 -7.62 0.09
N PHE A 328 19.83 -7.19 1.04
CA PHE A 328 20.03 -5.77 1.37
C PHE A 328 20.55 -4.92 0.21
N VAL A 329 21.66 -5.35 -0.41
CA VAL A 329 22.29 -4.63 -1.53
C VAL A 329 21.32 -4.48 -2.71
N PRO A 330 20.75 -5.55 -3.30
CA PRO A 330 19.86 -5.41 -4.44
C PRO A 330 18.58 -4.67 -4.09
N LEU A 331 17.99 -4.87 -2.91
CA LEU A 331 16.77 -4.15 -2.53
C LEU A 331 17.01 -2.64 -2.42
N SER A 332 18.14 -2.22 -1.82
CA SER A 332 18.47 -0.80 -1.66
C SER A 332 18.52 -0.03 -2.98
N VAL A 333 18.99 -0.69 -4.05
CA VAL A 333 19.10 -0.13 -5.40
C VAL A 333 17.80 -0.30 -6.19
N LEU A 334 17.20 -1.49 -6.17
CA LEU A 334 15.98 -1.79 -6.91
C LEU A 334 14.79 -0.97 -6.42
N ALA A 335 14.69 -0.67 -5.13
CA ALA A 335 13.67 0.23 -4.61
C ALA A 335 13.72 1.61 -5.29
N ILE A 336 14.92 2.18 -5.46
CA ILE A 336 15.14 3.44 -6.18
C ILE A 336 14.67 3.30 -7.64
N VAL A 337 15.13 2.25 -8.33
CA VAL A 337 14.80 2.02 -9.74
C VAL A 337 13.29 1.86 -9.93
N VAL A 338 12.63 1.09 -9.09
CA VAL A 338 11.18 0.87 -9.14
C VAL A 338 10.44 2.18 -8.88
N ALA A 339 10.87 2.98 -7.90
CA ALA A 339 10.28 4.27 -7.61
C ALA A 339 10.42 5.25 -8.79
N GLU A 340 11.59 5.30 -9.44
CA GLU A 340 11.81 6.12 -10.65
C GLU A 340 10.95 5.66 -11.83
N ILE A 341 10.77 4.36 -12.03
CA ILE A 341 9.85 3.84 -13.07
C ILE A 341 8.41 4.24 -12.77
N CYS A 342 7.97 4.16 -11.50
CA CYS A 342 6.64 4.63 -11.10
C CYS A 342 6.49 6.14 -11.35
N LYS A 343 7.54 6.93 -11.12
CA LYS A 343 7.57 8.38 -11.39
C LYS A 343 7.49 8.66 -12.90
N ALA A 344 8.23 7.93 -13.72
CA ALA A 344 8.16 8.02 -15.18
C ALA A 344 6.76 7.63 -15.71
N ARG A 345 6.10 6.64 -15.09
CA ARG A 345 4.71 6.27 -15.42
C ARG A 345 3.73 7.41 -15.20
N LEU A 346 3.95 8.30 -14.22
CA LEU A 346 3.08 9.47 -14.01
C LEU A 346 3.16 10.47 -15.17
N GLN A 347 4.27 10.51 -15.90
CA GLN A 347 4.48 11.38 -17.05
C GLN A 347 3.99 10.75 -18.37
N SER A 348 3.63 9.46 -18.36
CA SER A 348 3.26 8.73 -19.56
C SER A 348 1.77 8.89 -19.91
N PRO A 349 1.42 9.36 -21.12
CA PRO A 349 0.04 9.49 -21.57
C PRO A 349 -0.63 8.14 -21.88
N ALA A 350 0.12 7.03 -21.95
CA ALA A 350 -0.43 5.70 -22.22
C ALA A 350 -0.73 4.92 -20.93
N LEU A 351 0.06 5.12 -19.88
CA LEU A 351 -0.01 4.34 -18.64
C LEU A 351 -0.86 5.02 -17.55
N PHE A 352 -1.41 6.20 -17.81
CA PHE A 352 -2.18 6.97 -16.82
C PHE A 352 -3.43 6.24 -16.29
N LEU A 353 -3.99 5.30 -17.06
CA LEU A 353 -5.16 4.50 -16.69
C LEU A 353 -4.88 3.46 -15.59
N ILE A 354 -3.63 3.00 -15.44
CA ILE A 354 -3.29 1.92 -14.50
C ILE A 354 -3.06 2.53 -13.11
N HIS A 355 -3.92 2.24 -12.14
CA HIS A 355 -3.78 2.76 -10.77
C HIS A 355 -2.34 2.59 -10.22
N ASN A 356 -1.82 3.62 -9.54
CA ASN A 356 -0.42 3.68 -9.09
C ASN A 356 0.01 2.44 -8.27
N GLN A 357 -0.81 2.06 -7.30
CA GLN A 357 -0.61 0.85 -6.47
C GLN A 357 -0.57 -0.45 -7.29
N LEU A 358 -1.45 -0.61 -8.29
CA LEU A 358 -1.48 -1.79 -9.15
C LEU A 358 -0.22 -1.86 -10.02
N PHE A 359 0.20 -0.72 -10.58
CA PHE A 359 1.42 -0.64 -11.37
C PHE A 359 2.65 -1.04 -10.55
N LEU A 360 2.76 -0.56 -9.31
CA LEU A 360 3.84 -0.93 -8.41
C LEU A 360 3.88 -2.44 -8.12
N VAL A 361 2.72 -3.04 -7.86
CA VAL A 361 2.60 -4.50 -7.63
C VAL A 361 3.09 -5.28 -8.85
N LEU A 362 2.62 -4.93 -10.04
CA LEU A 362 3.02 -5.60 -11.29
C LEU A 362 4.52 -5.44 -11.57
N LEU A 363 5.07 -4.26 -11.30
CA LEU A 363 6.49 -3.97 -11.50
C LEU A 363 7.37 -4.81 -10.55
N TRP A 364 7.01 -4.92 -9.27
CA TRP A 364 7.75 -5.78 -8.35
C TRP A 364 7.63 -7.27 -8.70
N LEU A 365 6.48 -7.74 -9.16
CA LEU A 365 6.32 -9.11 -9.65
C LEU A 365 7.24 -9.37 -10.86
N LEU A 366 7.35 -8.40 -11.78
CA LEU A 366 8.28 -8.47 -12.90
C LEU A 366 9.74 -8.49 -12.43
N VAL A 367 10.12 -7.63 -11.47
CA VAL A 367 11.46 -7.64 -10.87
C VAL A 367 11.76 -9.00 -10.25
N PHE A 368 10.86 -9.56 -9.45
CA PHE A 368 11.05 -10.88 -8.84
C PHE A 368 11.17 -12.00 -9.88
N TYR A 369 10.41 -11.91 -10.96
CA TYR A 369 10.54 -12.83 -12.09
C TYR A 369 11.93 -12.72 -12.74
N ILE A 370 12.39 -11.51 -13.07
CA ILE A 370 13.71 -11.26 -13.66
C ILE A 370 14.83 -11.75 -12.74
N LEU A 371 14.75 -11.46 -11.43
CA LEU A 371 15.69 -11.93 -10.43
C LEU A 371 15.82 -13.46 -10.37
N ARG A 372 14.80 -14.16 -10.85
CA ARG A 372 14.74 -15.61 -10.90
C ARG A 372 15.18 -16.22 -12.21
N THR A 373 15.46 -15.42 -13.24
CA THR A 373 15.93 -15.86 -14.56
C THR A 373 17.44 -16.08 -14.62
N PRO A 374 17.95 -16.82 -15.61
CA PRO A 374 19.40 -16.99 -15.81
C PRO A 374 20.15 -15.70 -16.16
N LEU A 375 19.46 -14.58 -16.42
CA LEU A 375 20.09 -13.29 -16.73
C LEU A 375 21.04 -12.82 -15.60
N LEU A 376 20.74 -13.18 -14.36
CA LEU A 376 21.53 -12.82 -13.18
C LEU A 376 22.54 -13.89 -12.74
N ARG A 377 22.81 -14.91 -13.57
CA ARG A 377 23.91 -15.85 -13.36
C ARG A 377 25.25 -15.21 -12.98
N PRO A 378 25.72 -14.09 -13.59
CA PRO A 378 26.98 -13.48 -13.18
C PRO A 378 26.95 -12.98 -11.72
N VAL A 379 25.83 -12.41 -11.28
CA VAL A 379 25.65 -11.96 -9.89
C VAL A 379 25.63 -13.16 -8.95
N HIS A 380 24.91 -14.23 -9.30
CA HIS A 380 24.90 -15.46 -8.51
C HIS A 380 26.30 -16.10 -8.39
N ARG A 381 27.11 -16.09 -9.45
CA ARG A 381 28.50 -16.56 -9.41
C ARG A 381 29.36 -15.71 -8.48
N LEU A 382 29.18 -14.39 -8.47
CA LEU A 382 29.88 -13.51 -7.54
C LEU A 382 29.50 -13.83 -6.09
N VAL A 383 28.21 -14.02 -5.81
CA VAL A 383 27.74 -14.41 -4.47
C VAL A 383 28.29 -15.77 -4.06
N GLU A 384 28.33 -16.75 -4.97
CA GLU A 384 28.96 -18.05 -4.74
C GLU A 384 30.44 -17.93 -4.37
N LEU A 385 31.20 -17.05 -5.04
CA LEU A 385 32.59 -16.77 -4.68
C LEU A 385 32.69 -16.17 -3.27
N CYS A 386 31.86 -15.18 -2.94
CA CYS A 386 31.83 -14.57 -1.61
C CYS A 386 31.46 -15.59 -0.52
N LEU A 387 30.51 -16.49 -0.80
CA LEU A 387 30.15 -17.58 0.09
C LEU A 387 31.31 -18.57 0.31
N GLY A 388 32.05 -18.88 -0.76
CA GLY A 388 33.27 -19.68 -0.66
C GLY A 388 34.35 -19.05 0.24
N LEU A 389 34.51 -17.72 0.18
CA LEU A 389 35.47 -16.99 1.03
C LEU A 389 35.11 -17.04 2.52
N VAL A 390 33.82 -17.09 2.87
CA VAL A 390 33.36 -17.26 4.26
C VAL A 390 33.18 -18.72 4.64
N GLY A 391 33.71 -19.66 3.84
CA GLY A 391 33.72 -21.07 4.18
C GLY A 391 32.41 -21.80 3.91
N VAL A 392 31.62 -21.41 2.90
CA VAL A 392 30.42 -22.15 2.49
C VAL A 392 30.55 -22.68 1.07
N LYS A 393 30.20 -23.95 0.87
CA LYS A 393 30.22 -24.64 -0.43
C LYS A 393 28.91 -25.35 -0.71
N LYS A 394 28.69 -25.65 -1.98
CA LYS A 394 27.58 -26.49 -2.44
C LYS A 394 27.98 -27.96 -2.35
N GLN A 395 27.24 -28.73 -1.58
CA GLN A 395 27.35 -30.20 -1.56
C GLN A 395 26.39 -30.77 -2.61
N LYS A 396 26.93 -31.55 -3.56
CA LYS A 396 26.11 -32.25 -4.56
C LYS A 396 25.39 -33.43 -3.94
N LEU A 397 24.11 -33.57 -4.27
CA LEU A 397 23.28 -34.68 -3.84
C LEU A 397 23.15 -35.71 -4.97
N HIS A 398 23.31 -36.98 -4.63
CA HIS A 398 23.20 -38.06 -5.62
C HIS A 398 21.76 -38.17 -6.15
N ILE A 399 21.60 -38.37 -7.46
CA ILE A 399 20.29 -38.33 -8.13
C ILE A 399 19.31 -39.41 -7.66
N GLU A 400 19.83 -40.55 -7.19
CA GLU A 400 19.02 -41.65 -6.66
C GLU A 400 18.51 -41.39 -5.23
N SER A 401 19.05 -40.38 -4.54
CA SER A 401 18.55 -40.01 -3.23
C SER A 401 17.11 -39.48 -3.36
N PRO A 402 16.12 -40.05 -2.64
CA PRO A 402 14.75 -39.52 -2.71
C PRO A 402 14.64 -38.09 -2.15
N PHE A 403 15.66 -37.63 -1.40
CA PHE A 403 15.78 -36.23 -0.99
C PHE A 403 16.11 -35.28 -2.15
N TYR A 404 16.58 -35.78 -3.30
CA TYR A 404 16.82 -34.99 -4.51
C TYR A 404 15.54 -34.33 -5.03
N ALA A 405 14.41 -35.04 -4.96
CA ALA A 405 13.11 -34.47 -5.31
C ALA A 405 12.67 -33.34 -4.36
N MET A 406 13.20 -33.29 -3.13
CA MET A 406 12.83 -32.31 -2.12
C MET A 406 13.77 -31.09 -2.10
N LEU A 407 15.08 -31.31 -2.24
CA LEU A 407 16.12 -30.29 -2.08
C LEU A 407 16.69 -29.79 -3.42
N GLY A 408 16.60 -30.59 -4.48
CA GLY A 408 17.26 -30.34 -5.75
C GLY A 408 18.62 -31.00 -5.85
N ASP A 409 19.49 -30.44 -6.70
CA ASP A 409 20.81 -30.99 -7.06
C ASP A 409 21.89 -30.76 -5.99
N HIS A 410 21.67 -29.82 -5.08
CA HIS A 410 22.64 -29.49 -4.04
C HIS A 410 21.99 -28.88 -2.79
N PHE A 411 22.77 -28.83 -1.72
CA PHE A 411 22.51 -28.00 -0.55
C PHE A 411 23.78 -27.27 -0.10
N TRP A 412 23.60 -26.20 0.69
CA TRP A 412 24.71 -25.38 1.17
C TRP A 412 25.21 -25.90 2.51
N ILE A 413 26.52 -26.06 2.64
CA ILE A 413 27.17 -26.59 3.85
C ILE A 413 28.47 -25.84 4.14
N GLU A 414 28.91 -25.87 5.39
CA GLU A 414 30.25 -25.43 5.78
C GLU A 414 31.33 -26.21 5.02
N SER A 415 32.35 -25.51 4.55
CA SER A 415 33.42 -26.04 3.72
C SER A 415 34.23 -27.15 4.40
N ALA A 416 34.29 -27.14 5.73
CA ALA A 416 34.94 -28.17 6.53
C ALA A 416 34.19 -29.52 6.47
N LEU A 417 32.89 -29.50 6.16
CA LEU A 417 32.02 -30.68 6.09
C LEU A 417 31.76 -31.11 4.63
N HIS A 418 32.25 -30.36 3.65
CA HIS A 418 32.11 -30.65 2.23
C HIS A 418 32.81 -31.95 1.84
N ARG A 419 32.18 -32.69 0.93
CA ARG A 419 32.68 -33.92 0.33
C ARG A 419 32.72 -33.77 -1.19
N ASP A 420 33.81 -34.23 -1.78
CA ASP A 420 34.02 -34.11 -3.23
C ASP A 420 33.08 -35.04 -4.04
N GLU A 421 32.65 -36.14 -3.43
CA GLU A 421 31.70 -37.09 -4.02
C GLU A 421 30.24 -36.67 -3.78
N GLU A 422 29.34 -37.16 -4.64
CA GLU A 422 27.90 -37.00 -4.46
C GLU A 422 27.43 -37.78 -3.22
N VAL A 423 26.64 -37.13 -2.36
CA VAL A 423 26.22 -37.74 -1.09
C VAL A 423 24.80 -38.30 -1.16
N MET A 424 24.57 -39.42 -0.47
CA MET A 424 23.24 -39.99 -0.21
C MET A 424 22.67 -39.54 1.14
N TYR A 425 23.55 -39.16 2.07
CA TYR A 425 23.23 -38.73 3.42
C TYR A 425 23.07 -37.22 3.49
N VAL A 426 21.97 -36.75 4.07
CA VAL A 426 21.65 -35.32 4.20
C VAL A 426 21.59 -34.92 5.69
N PRO A 427 22.15 -33.77 6.09
CA PRO A 427 22.02 -33.27 7.44
C PRO A 427 20.54 -33.10 7.85
N LEU A 428 20.19 -33.51 9.05
CA LEU A 428 18.82 -33.41 9.57
C LEU A 428 18.37 -31.94 9.67
N SER A 429 19.28 -31.03 9.98
CA SER A 429 19.01 -29.57 9.99
C SER A 429 18.48 -29.06 8.65
N VAL A 430 19.04 -29.53 7.53
CA VAL A 430 18.56 -29.24 6.16
C VAL A 430 17.23 -29.93 5.91
N LEU A 431 17.10 -31.22 6.27
CA LEU A 431 15.87 -31.97 6.05
C LEU A 431 14.67 -31.40 6.81
N MET A 432 14.89 -30.84 7.99
CA MET A 432 13.85 -30.16 8.77
C MET A 432 13.24 -28.95 8.04
N GLU A 433 13.96 -28.37 7.08
CA GLU A 433 13.42 -27.31 6.21
C GLU A 433 12.41 -27.86 5.19
N THR A 434 12.26 -29.18 5.03
CA THR A 434 11.35 -29.77 4.04
C THR A 434 9.96 -30.05 4.63
N ARG A 435 8.90 -29.71 3.87
CA ARG A 435 7.50 -29.74 4.34
C ARG A 435 6.95 -31.12 4.70
N ASN A 436 7.49 -32.18 4.07
CA ASN A 436 6.93 -33.53 4.14
C ASN A 436 7.72 -34.50 5.02
N LEU A 437 8.78 -34.03 5.68
CA LEU A 437 9.59 -34.88 6.54
C LEU A 437 8.87 -35.14 7.88
N LYS A 438 8.61 -36.42 8.17
CA LYS A 438 8.08 -36.84 9.47
C LYS A 438 9.24 -37.27 10.36
N LEU A 439 9.63 -36.44 11.33
CA LEU A 439 10.74 -36.74 12.25
C LEU A 439 10.61 -38.10 12.96
N ARG A 440 9.37 -38.53 13.26
CA ARG A 440 9.07 -39.83 13.87
C ARG A 440 9.41 -41.05 12.99
N ASN A 441 9.63 -40.84 11.69
CA ASN A 441 10.00 -41.89 10.75
C ASN A 441 11.52 -42.05 10.62
N ILE A 442 12.31 -41.25 11.35
CA ILE A 442 13.76 -41.33 11.35
C ILE A 442 14.20 -42.29 12.46
N TYR A 443 14.95 -43.32 12.10
CA TYR A 443 15.54 -44.27 13.03
C TYR A 443 16.90 -44.71 12.50
N ASP A 444 17.92 -44.68 13.36
CA ASP A 444 19.30 -45.10 13.05
C ASP A 444 19.83 -44.58 11.70
N HIS A 445 19.90 -43.26 11.52
CA HIS A 445 20.36 -42.60 10.28
C HIS A 445 19.55 -42.94 9.01
N GLU A 446 18.38 -43.56 9.15
CA GLU A 446 17.51 -43.95 8.04
C GLU A 446 16.10 -43.35 8.17
N TYR A 447 15.52 -42.97 7.03
CA TYR A 447 14.16 -42.47 6.92
C TYR A 447 13.24 -43.50 6.29
N PHE A 448 12.21 -43.93 7.03
CA PHE A 448 11.22 -44.91 6.59
C PHE A 448 10.01 -44.21 5.97
N THR A 449 9.83 -44.31 4.65
CA THR A 449 8.77 -43.61 3.89
C THR A 449 7.35 -44.00 4.34
N TYR A 450 7.12 -45.28 4.63
CA TYR A 450 5.84 -45.80 5.12
C TYR A 450 5.70 -45.77 6.65
N GLY A 451 6.72 -45.31 7.38
CA GLY A 451 6.77 -45.30 8.85
C GLY A 451 7.41 -46.55 9.44
N VAL A 452 7.74 -46.48 10.73
CA VAL A 452 8.40 -47.56 11.47
C VAL A 452 7.32 -48.53 11.99
N PHE A 453 6.89 -49.49 11.17
CA PHE A 453 5.81 -50.43 11.53
C PHE A 453 6.20 -51.44 12.61
N ASN A 454 7.48 -51.78 12.72
CA ASN A 454 8.08 -52.51 13.82
C ASN A 454 9.51 -51.96 13.99
N LYS A 455 9.94 -51.64 15.22
CA LYS A 455 11.37 -51.39 15.44
C LYS A 455 12.12 -52.63 14.94
N PRO A 456 13.04 -52.52 13.96
CA PRO A 456 13.78 -53.68 13.53
C PRO A 456 14.47 -54.29 14.75
N ASP A 457 14.40 -55.61 14.86
CA ASP A 457 15.02 -56.34 15.95
C ASP A 457 16.51 -55.95 15.97
N LYS A 458 17.09 -55.65 17.14
CA LYS A 458 18.47 -55.13 17.27
C LYS A 458 19.54 -55.99 16.58
N THR A 459 19.17 -57.21 16.18
CA THR A 459 19.99 -58.23 15.52
C THR A 459 19.96 -58.18 14.00
N THR A 460 18.97 -57.53 13.35
CA THR A 460 18.79 -57.56 11.88
C THR A 460 19.06 -56.24 11.17
N ALA A 461 19.25 -55.13 11.90
CA ALA A 461 19.50 -53.80 11.32
C ALA A 461 20.82 -53.18 11.80
N ARG A 462 21.93 -53.92 11.79
CA ARG A 462 23.24 -53.25 11.61
C ARG A 462 23.41 -53.02 10.13
N SER A 463 22.78 -51.98 9.61
CA SER A 463 23.26 -51.44 8.36
C SER A 463 24.65 -50.84 8.67
N ASP A 464 25.69 -51.28 7.95
CA ASP A 464 27.04 -50.77 8.15
C ASP A 464 27.08 -49.32 7.64
N HIS A 465 26.68 -48.40 8.51
CA HIS A 465 26.79 -46.98 8.27
C HIS A 465 28.28 -46.60 8.14
N PRO A 466 28.61 -45.72 7.19
CA PRO A 466 29.97 -45.19 7.10
C PRO A 466 30.48 -44.64 8.44
N LEU A 467 31.70 -45.03 8.81
CA LEU A 467 32.28 -44.75 10.14
C LEU A 467 32.29 -43.25 10.51
N TRP A 468 32.39 -42.37 9.49
CA TRP A 468 32.40 -40.93 9.66
C TRP A 468 31.10 -40.39 10.30
N LEU A 469 29.96 -41.06 10.12
CA LEU A 469 28.66 -40.60 10.65
C LEU A 469 28.66 -40.51 12.17
N HIS A 470 29.39 -41.41 12.83
CA HIS A 470 29.51 -41.44 14.29
C HIS A 470 30.48 -40.39 14.84
N THR A 471 31.32 -39.80 13.98
CA THR A 471 32.30 -38.77 14.37
C THR A 471 31.77 -37.34 14.23
N GLN A 472 30.68 -37.15 13.49
CA GLN A 472 30.09 -35.84 13.24
C GLN A 472 29.17 -35.38 14.39
N LEU A 473 29.09 -34.07 14.62
CA LEU A 473 28.13 -33.50 15.58
C LEU A 473 26.70 -33.54 15.04
N GLU A 474 26.55 -33.41 13.73
CA GLU A 474 25.26 -33.34 13.07
C GLU A 474 24.72 -34.74 12.74
N TYR A 475 23.39 -34.88 12.81
CA TYR A 475 22.71 -36.13 12.50
C TYR A 475 22.39 -36.18 11.02
N TYR A 476 22.95 -37.14 10.30
CA TYR A 476 22.71 -37.32 8.87
C TYR A 476 21.72 -38.45 8.63
N VAL A 477 20.90 -38.32 7.58
CA VAL A 477 19.85 -39.29 7.26
C VAL A 477 19.92 -39.68 5.79
N ARG A 478 19.80 -40.98 5.51
CA ARG A 478 19.50 -41.51 4.17
C ARG A 478 18.08 -42.06 4.15
N VAL A 479 17.49 -42.27 2.97
CA VAL A 479 16.23 -43.01 2.87
C VAL A 479 16.51 -44.52 2.95
N HIS A 480 15.68 -45.25 3.68
CA HIS A 480 15.75 -46.73 3.72
C HIS A 480 15.24 -47.30 2.39
N GLU A 481 15.99 -48.24 1.81
CA GLU A 481 15.62 -48.95 0.58
C GLU A 481 14.57 -50.04 0.80
#